data_AF-A0A8S3CR33-F1
#
_entry.id   AF-A0A8S3CR33-F1
#
_cell.length_a   1.000
_cell.length_b   1.000
_cell.length_c   1.000
_cell.angle_alpha   90.00
_cell.angle_beta   90.00
_cell.angle_gamma   90.00
#
_symmetry.space_group_name_H-M   'P 1'
#
loop_
_entity.id
_entity.type
_entity.pdbx_description
1 polymer ?
#
loop_
_entity_poly.entity_id
_entity_poly.type
_entity_poly.pdbx_seq_one_letter_code
_entity_poly.pdbx_strand_id
1 'polypeptide(L)' 'MGDAALTVNEALYNFDLIKFYLNFLNLIVDIQLRDGSIADTVPVTFGGYPADPNWGTALPTITWQLYRH' A
#
# COMPACT_ATOMS: atom_id res chain seq x y z
N MET A 1 -4.13 3.00 -4.33
CA MET A 1 -3.69 2.02 -3.31
C MET A 1 -4.51 0.75 -3.33
N GLY A 2 -5.85 0.81 -3.48
CA GLY A 2 -6.69 -0.39 -3.55
C GLY A 2 -6.28 -1.38 -4.66
N ASP A 3 -5.94 -0.87 -5.85
CA ASP A 3 -5.48 -1.68 -6.98
C ASP A 3 -4.26 -2.52 -6.61
N ALA A 4 -3.26 -1.90 -5.97
CA ALA A 4 -2.05 -2.57 -5.52
C ALA A 4 -2.32 -3.61 -4.42
N ALA A 5 -3.28 -3.33 -3.52
CA ALA A 5 -3.69 -4.27 -2.47
C ALA A 5 -4.35 -5.53 -3.04
N LEU A 6 -5.10 -5.40 -4.14
CA LEU A 6 -5.79 -6.52 -4.79
C LEU A 6 -4.85 -7.37 -5.66
N THR A 7 -3.78 -6.78 -6.22
CA THR A 7 -2.87 -7.46 -7.14
C THR A 7 -1.59 -7.98 -6.50
N VAL A 8 -1.21 -7.52 -5.31
CA VAL A 8 0.09 -7.86 -4.68
C VAL A 8 0.35 -9.37 -4.57
N ASN A 9 -0.67 -10.18 -4.28
CA ASN A 9 -0.49 -11.64 -4.17
C ASN A 9 -0.08 -12.23 -5.53
N GLU A 10 -0.83 -11.91 -6.59
CA GLU A 10 -0.50 -12.36 -7.95
C GLU A 10 0.89 -11.88 -8.37
N ALA A 11 1.24 -10.62 -8.09
CA ALA A 11 2.53 -10.06 -8.43
C ALA A 11 3.70 -10.78 -7.74
N LEU A 12 3.57 -11.10 -6.44
CA LEU A 12 4.61 -11.80 -5.67
C LEU A 12 4.77 -13.29 -6.05
N TYR A 13 3.72 -13.93 -6.58
CA TYR A 13 3.84 -15.28 -7.15
C TYR A 13 4.59 -15.32 -8.49
N ASN A 14 4.57 -14.22 -9.25
CA ASN A 14 5.15 -14.17 -10.59
C ASN A 14 6.53 -13.48 -10.65
N PHE A 15 6.85 -12.58 -9.72
CA PHE A 15 8.05 -11.74 -9.77
C PHE A 15 8.67 -11.52 -8.39
N ASP A 16 10.00 -11.38 -8.34
CA ASP A 16 10.68 -10.88 -7.14
C ASP A 16 10.51 -9.36 -7.03
N LEU A 17 9.47 -8.96 -6.27
CA LEU A 17 9.11 -7.57 -6.03
C LEU A 17 9.22 -7.16 -4.56
N ILE A 18 9.93 -7.93 -3.73
CA ILE A 18 10.03 -7.67 -2.29
C ILE A 18 10.56 -6.26 -2.02
N LYS A 19 11.66 -5.86 -2.68
CA LYS A 19 12.24 -4.52 -2.51
C LYS A 19 11.32 -3.41 -3.04
N PHE A 20 10.59 -3.67 -4.12
CA PHE A 20 9.64 -2.72 -4.68
C PHE A 20 8.51 -2.42 -3.70
N TYR A 21 7.89 -3.47 -3.14
CA TYR A 21 6.79 -3.31 -2.19
C TYR A 21 7.25 -2.78 -0.82
N LEU A 22 8.45 -3.12 -0.35
CA LEU A 22 9.02 -2.48 0.86
C LEU A 22 9.17 -0.97 0.67
N ASN A 23 9.69 -0.54 -0.48
CA ASN A 23 9.75 0.89 -0.79
C ASN A 23 8.36 1.51 -0.92
N PHE A 24 7.41 0.82 -1.55
CA PHE A 24 6.03 1.28 -1.68
C PHE A 24 5.34 1.48 -0.31
N LEU A 25 5.57 0.56 0.64
CA LEU A 25 5.10 0.70 2.02
C LEU A 25 5.72 1.91 2.72
N ASN A 26 7.03 2.16 2.54
CA ASN A 26 7.67 3.37 3.08
C ASN A 26 7.02 4.63 2.53
N LEU A 27 6.72 4.69 1.22
CA LEU A 27 6.03 5.85 0.64
C LEU A 27 4.65 6.08 1.26
N ILE A 28 3.91 5.01 1.61
CA ILE A 28 2.61 5.14 2.30
C ILE A 28 2.80 5.73 3.70
N VAL A 29 3.81 5.26 4.43
CA VAL A 29 4.12 5.73 5.79
C VAL A 29 4.64 7.18 5.78
N ASP A 30 5.43 7.56 4.78
CA ASP A 30 5.98 8.92 4.61
C ASP A 30 4.87 9.99 4.48
N ILE A 31 3.71 9.60 3.95
CA ILE A 31 2.56 10.50 3.79
C ILE A 31 1.49 10.31 4.88
N GLN A 32 1.69 9.40 5.84
CA GLN A 32 0.72 9.18 6.90
C GLN A 32 0.59 10.42 7.79
N LEU A 33 -0.64 10.88 8.02
CA LEU A 33 -0.92 12.02 8.89
C LEU A 33 -0.74 11.64 10.36
N ARG A 34 -0.63 12.65 11.23
CA ARG A 34 -0.41 12.47 12.68
C ARG A 34 -1.53 11.70 13.38
N ASP A 35 -2.74 11.72 12.82
CA ASP A 35 -3.90 10.98 13.33
C ASP A 35 -3.94 9.52 12.84
N GLY A 36 -2.93 9.09 12.06
CA GLY A 36 -2.81 7.76 11.51
C GLY A 36 -3.52 7.57 10.16
N SER A 37 -4.25 8.58 9.66
CA SER A 37 -4.89 8.50 8.35
C SER A 37 -3.85 8.49 7.21
N ILE A 38 -4.15 7.73 6.17
CA ILE A 38 -3.38 7.65 4.92
C ILE A 38 -4.29 8.02 3.74
N ALA A 39 -3.71 8.37 2.59
CA ALA A 39 -4.45 8.79 1.41
C ALA A 39 -4.85 7.63 0.48
N ASP A 40 -5.75 7.88 -0.49
CA ASP A 40 -6.12 6.90 -1.52
C ASP A 40 -4.97 6.54 -2.49
N THR A 41 -4.05 7.49 -2.70
CA THR A 41 -2.93 7.37 -3.62
C THR A 41 -1.61 7.74 -2.96
N VAL A 42 -0.53 7.15 -3.47
CA VAL A 42 0.83 7.43 -3.03
C VAL A 42 1.77 7.41 -4.25
N PRO A 43 2.58 8.46 -4.46
CA PRO A 43 2.50 9.79 -3.82
C PRO A 43 1.13 10.46 -4.05
N VAL A 44 0.72 11.36 -3.14
CA VAL A 44 -0.61 11.99 -3.20
C VAL A 44 -0.68 13.01 -4.33
N THR A 45 -1.35 12.63 -5.41
CA THR A 45 -1.66 13.55 -6.53
C THR A 45 -3.16 13.59 -6.84
N PHE A 46 -3.90 12.56 -6.43
CA PHE A 46 -5.34 12.41 -6.63
C PHE A 46 -5.99 11.66 -5.46
N GLY A 47 -7.28 11.89 -5.20
CA GLY A 47 -7.97 11.36 -4.03
C GLY A 47 -7.73 12.19 -2.78
N GLY A 48 -8.05 11.65 -1.60
CA GLY A 48 -8.03 12.42 -0.36
C GLY A 48 -7.62 11.64 0.88
N TYR A 49 -7.75 12.34 2.01
CA TYR A 49 -7.64 11.78 3.36
C TYR A 49 -9.01 11.89 4.05
N PRO A 50 -9.38 10.92 4.90
CA PRO A 50 -8.79 9.57 4.95
C PRO A 50 -9.12 8.82 3.65
N ALA A 51 -8.29 7.84 3.30
CA ALA A 51 -8.56 6.94 2.20
C ALA A 51 -9.91 6.23 2.38
N ASP A 52 -10.56 5.87 1.28
CA ASP A 52 -11.59 4.84 1.32
C ASP A 52 -11.04 3.59 2.01
N PRO A 53 -11.79 2.91 2.90
CA PRO A 53 -11.29 1.75 3.62
C PRO A 53 -10.64 0.69 2.73
N ASN A 54 -11.21 0.40 1.56
CA ASN A 54 -10.65 -0.59 0.64
C ASN A 54 -9.31 -0.12 0.02
N TRP A 55 -9.08 1.19 -0.13
CA TRP A 55 -7.80 1.73 -0.58
C TRP A 55 -6.79 1.80 0.56
N GLY A 56 -7.21 2.24 1.74
CA GLY A 56 -6.36 2.32 2.93
C GLY A 56 -5.85 0.94 3.42
N THR A 57 -6.61 -0.13 3.20
CA THR A 57 -6.16 -1.49 3.54
C THR A 57 -4.92 -1.96 2.79
N ALA A 58 -4.44 -1.22 1.77
CA ALA A 58 -3.18 -1.55 1.10
C ALA A 58 -2.00 -1.65 2.05
N LEU A 59 -1.90 -0.78 3.06
CA LEU A 59 -0.82 -0.81 4.05
C LEU A 59 -0.76 -2.17 4.79
N PRO A 60 -1.81 -2.61 5.51
CA PRO A 60 -1.79 -3.91 6.18
C PRO A 60 -1.81 -5.10 5.20
N THR A 61 -2.50 -4.99 4.07
CA THR A 61 -2.62 -6.11 3.10
C THR A 61 -1.28 -6.43 2.44
N ILE A 62 -0.59 -5.43 1.90
CA ILE A 62 0.72 -5.62 1.26
C ILE A 62 1.74 -6.08 2.30
N THR A 63 1.73 -5.50 3.52
CA THR A 63 2.60 -5.95 4.63
C THR A 63 2.40 -7.43 4.94
N TRP A 64 1.15 -7.88 5.03
CA TRP A 64 0.84 -9.29 5.29
C TRP A 64 1.30 -10.20 4.15
N GLN A 65 1.13 -9.77 2.90
CA GLN A 65 1.57 -10.55 1.75
C GLN A 65 3.08 -10.69 1.69
N LEU A 66 3.84 -9.64 2.00
CA LEU A 66 5.31 -9.72 2.11
C LEU A 66 5.79 -10.64 3.23
N TYR A 67 5.05 -10.75 4.34
CA TYR A 67 5.38 -11.71 5.40
C TYR A 67 5.12 -13.17 4.98
N ARG A 68 4.16 -13.38 4.08
CA ARG A 68 3.70 -14.71 3.65
C ARG A 68 4.52 -15.33 2.52
N HIS A 69 5.29 -14.53 1.79
CA HIS A 69 6.14 -14.92 0.66
C HIS A 69 7.61 -14.88 1.06
#